data_AF-A0A9C7PQR6-F1
#
_entry.id   AF-A0A9C7PQR6-F1
#
_cell.length_a   1.000
_cell.length_b   1.000
_cell.length_c   1.000
_cell.angle_alpha   90.00
_cell.angle_beta   90.00
_cell.angle_gamma   90.00
#
_symmetry.space_group_name_H-M   'P 1'
#
loop_
_entity.id
_entity.type
_entity.pdbx_description
1 polymer ?
#
loop_
_entity_poly.entity_id
_entity_poly.type
_entity_poly.pdbx_seq_one_letter_code
_entity_poly.pdbx_strand_id
1 'polypeptide(L)' 'MLETIYATGLRVSELVNLTLSGLDAAAGPVRVTGKGGRERNVPLGQEALAYLAQYLNDARPGVTGRQGV' A
#
# COMPACT_ATOMS: atom_id res chain seq x y z
N MET A 1 1.95 -1.75 9.05
CA MET A 1 0.50 -1.96 8.80
C MET A 1 -0.39 -1.04 9.62
N LEU A 2 -0.25 -0.93 10.95
CA LEU A 2 -1.02 0.02 11.77
C LEU A 2 -0.85 1.48 11.32
N GLU A 3 0.41 1.88 11.06
CA GLU A 3 0.73 3.21 10.53
C GLU A 3 0.03 3.51 9.20
N THR A 4 -0.06 2.51 8.33
CA THR A 4 -0.74 2.60 7.04
C THR A 4 -2.23 2.89 7.24
N ILE A 5 -2.90 2.19 8.16
CA ILE A 5 -4.31 2.45 8.49
C ILE A 5 -4.50 3.85 9.07
N TYR A 6 -3.61 4.25 9.98
CA TYR A 6 -3.65 5.56 10.62
C TYR A 6 -3.49 6.70 9.60
N ALA A 7 -2.51 6.59 8.70
CA ALA A 7 -2.22 7.62 7.70
C ALA A 7 -3.27 7.73 6.58
N THR A 8 -4.01 6.64 6.29
CA THR A 8 -4.89 6.57 5.11
C THR A 8 -6.39 6.47 5.44
N GLY A 9 -6.75 6.18 6.70
CA GLY A 9 -8.12 5.90 7.09
C GLY A 9 -8.70 4.62 6.44
N LEU A 10 -7.83 3.71 5.99
CA LEU A 10 -8.25 2.48 5.33
C LEU A 10 -8.96 1.53 6.26
N ARG A 11 -9.99 0.85 5.75
CA ARG A 11 -10.59 -0.28 6.47
C ARG A 11 -9.61 -1.44 6.47
N VAL A 12 -9.64 -2.27 7.52
CA VAL A 12 -8.80 -3.47 7.60
C VAL A 12 -8.97 -4.36 6.37
N SER A 13 -10.22 -4.53 5.89
CA SER A 13 -10.52 -5.30 4.68
C SER A 13 -9.90 -4.71 3.41
N GLU A 14 -9.73 -3.39 3.34
CA GLU A 14 -9.08 -2.73 2.20
C GLU A 14 -7.56 -2.91 2.28
N LEU A 15 -6.98 -2.80 3.47
CA LEU A 15 -5.54 -2.99 3.71
C LEU A 15 -5.06 -4.41 3.34
N VAL A 16 -5.78 -5.44 3.78
CA VAL A 16 -5.36 -6.84 3.54
C VAL A 16 -5.50 -7.25 2.07
N ASN A 17 -6.29 -6.52 1.28
CA ASN A 17 -6.48 -6.73 -0.15
C ASN A 17 -5.64 -5.80 -1.02
N LEU A 18 -4.73 -5.01 -0.43
CA LEU A 18 -3.82 -4.17 -1.20
C LEU A 18 -2.92 -5.03 -2.09
N THR A 19 -2.83 -4.63 -3.35
CA THR A 19 -1.94 -5.24 -4.33
C THR A 19 -0.73 -4.34 -4.53
N LEU A 20 0.43 -4.94 -4.84
CA LEU A 20 1.63 -4.18 -5.17
C LEU A 20 1.43 -3.27 -6.39
N SER A 21 0.63 -3.70 -7.36
CA SER A 21 0.26 -2.90 -8.53
C SER A 21 -0.54 -1.63 -8.18
N GLY A 22 -1.22 -1.63 -7.03
CA GLY A 22 -1.90 -0.46 -6.50
C GLY A 22 -1.00 0.47 -5.70
N LEU A 23 0.27 0.12 -5.49
CA LEU A 23 1.19 0.83 -4.62
C LEU A 23 2.25 1.54 -5.47
N ASP A 24 2.00 2.81 -5.77
CA ASP A 24 2.98 3.64 -6.45
C ASP A 24 3.92 4.28 -5.42
N ALA A 25 5.04 3.60 -5.17
CA ALA A 25 6.06 4.05 -4.23
C ALA A 25 6.75 5.35 -4.68
N ALA A 26 6.70 5.69 -5.97
CA ALA A 26 7.30 6.90 -6.53
C ALA A 26 6.33 8.08 -6.50
N ALA A 27 5.05 7.85 -6.78
CA ALA A 27 4.04 8.92 -6.84
C ALA A 27 3.39 9.24 -5.48
N GLY A 28 3.34 8.29 -4.54
CA GLY A 28 2.82 8.51 -3.19
C GLY A 28 1.35 8.12 -2.90
N PRO A 29 0.41 8.04 -3.87
CA PRO A 29 -0.93 7.53 -3.58
C PRO A 29 -0.99 6.00 -3.71
N VAL A 30 -1.74 5.37 -2.81
CA VAL A 30 -2.16 3.97 -2.95
C VAL A 30 -3.55 3.90 -3.56
N ARG A 31 -3.72 3.02 -4.52
CA ARG A 31 -5.01 2.70 -5.12
C ARG A 31 -5.70 1.62 -4.30
N VAL A 32 -6.97 1.86 -3.99
CA VAL A 32 -7.72 1.04 -3.06
C VAL A 32 -9.09 0.75 -3.62
N THR A 33 -9.48 -0.51 -3.62
CA THR A 33 -10.80 -0.96 -4.08
C THR A 33 -11.73 -1.13 -2.89
N GLY A 34 -12.76 -0.28 -2.83
CA GLY A 34 -13.78 -0.30 -1.78
C GLY A 34 -15.01 -1.15 -2.13
N LYS A 35 -16.02 -1.07 -1.27
CA LYS A 35 -17.31 -1.79 -1.44
C LYS A 35 -17.97 -1.39 -2.77
N GLY A 36 -18.30 -2.39 -3.59
CA GLY A 36 -18.92 -2.21 -4.90
C GLY A 36 -17.93 -1.99 -6.05
N GLY A 37 -16.66 -2.36 -5.87
CA GLY A 37 -15.65 -2.29 -6.94
C GLY A 37 -15.18 -0.87 -7.26
N ARG A 38 -15.52 0.11 -6.43
CA ARG A 38 -15.10 1.50 -6.62
C ARG A 38 -13.66 1.68 -6.18
N GLU A 39 -12.82 2.12 -7.10
CA GLU A 39 -11.43 2.48 -6.83
C GLU A 39 -11.32 3.94 -6.35
N ARG A 40 -10.43 4.18 -5.40
CA ARG A 40 -10.01 5.54 -5.02
C ARG A 40 -8.51 5.57 -4.78
N ASN A 41 -7.90 6.73 -5.06
CA ASN A 41 -6.52 7.00 -4.70
C ASN A 41 -6.50 7.64 -3.31
N VAL A 42 -5.72 7.07 -2.41
CA VAL A 42 -5.52 7.59 -1.06
C VAL A 42 -4.05 7.98 -0.93
N PRO A 43 -3.72 9.22 -0.57
CA PRO A 43 -2.33 9.60 -0.34
C PRO A 43 -1.77 8.77 0.82
N LEU A 44 -0.62 8.13 0.61
CA LEU A 44 0.20 7.58 1.68
C LEU A 44 1.24 8.61 2.08
N GLY A 45 1.39 8.82 3.39
CA GLY A 45 2.54 9.55 3.91
C GLY A 45 3.85 8.80 3.64
N GLN A 46 4.96 9.54 3.56
CA GLN A 46 6.29 8.96 3.34
C GLN A 46 6.66 7.93 4.44
N GLU A 47 6.27 8.19 5.69
CA GLU A 47 6.42 7.25 6.80
C GLU A 47 5.71 5.91 6.53
N ALA A 48 4.45 5.96 6.08
CA ALA A 48 3.69 4.75 5.80
C ALA A 48 4.28 3.95 4.62
N LEU A 49 4.88 4.63 3.63
CA LEU A 49 5.63 3.99 2.54
C LEU A 49 6.93 3.34 3.04
N ALA A 50 7.67 4.00 3.94
CA ALA A 50 8.89 3.44 4.51
C ALA A 50 8.60 2.14 5.29
N TYR A 51 7.55 2.14 6.14
CA TYR A 51 7.13 0.93 6.85
C TYR A 51 6.61 -0.18 5.91
N LEU A 52 5.96 0.18 4.81
CA LEU A 52 5.53 -0.78 3.79
C LEU A 52 6.73 -1.40 3.06
N ALA A 53 7.71 -0.60 2.68
CA ALA A 53 8.94 -1.06 2.05
C ALA A 53 9.73 -1.98 2.98
N GLN A 54 9.86 -1.60 4.26
CA GLN A 54 10.48 -2.45 5.28
C GLN A 54 9.73 -3.78 5.44
N TYR A 55 8.40 -3.76 5.54
CA TYR A 55 7.61 -4.98 5.63
C TYR A 55 7.82 -5.91 4.42
N LEU A 56 7.88 -5.35 3.22
CA LEU A 56 8.13 -6.12 2.01
C LEU A 56 9.55 -6.73 2.00
N ASN A 57 10.55 -6.00 2.47
CA ASN A 57 11.93 -6.50 2.53
C ASN A 57 12.13 -7.54 3.63
N ASP A 58 11.64 -7.28 4.85
CA ASP A 58 11.93 -8.10 6.03
C ASP A 58 11.01 -9.32 6.12
N ALA A 59 9.70 -9.12 5.90
CA ALA A 59 8.68 -10.15 6.12
C ALA A 59 8.25 -10.86 4.83
N ARG A 60 8.50 -10.26 3.65
CA ARG A 60 8.09 -10.83 2.34
C ARG A 60 9.17 -10.69 1.25
N PRO A 61 10.43 -11.10 1.49
CA PRO A 61 11.56 -10.83 0.60
C PRO A 61 11.39 -11.36 -0.85
N GLY A 62 10.55 -12.37 -1.07
CA GLY A 62 10.26 -12.92 -2.40
C GLY A 62 9.12 -12.23 -3.18
N VAL A 63 8.43 -11.27 -2.57
CA VAL A 63 7.24 -10.61 -3.14
C VAL A 63 7.63 -9.31 -3.88
N THR A 64 8.86 -8.83 -3.73
CA THR A 64 9.42 -7.69 -4.48
C THR A 64 9.74 -8.10 -5.93
N GLY A 65 8.71 -8.41 -6.72
CA GLY A 65 8.83 -8.54 -8.16
C GLY A 65 9.13 -7.16 -8.77
N ARG A 66 10.31 -7.00 -9.37
CA ARG A 66 10.75 -5.89 -10.25
C ARG A 66 9.83 -4.66 -10.23
N GLN A 67 10.19 -3.66 -9.43
CA GLN A 67 9.78 -2.29 -9.76
C GLN A 67 10.54 -1.90 -11.03
N GLY A 68 9.77 -1.73 -12.11
CA GLY A 68 10.28 -1.36 -13.43
C GLY A 68 10.94 0.01 -13.42
N VAL A 69 12.06 0.06 -14.14
CA VAL A 69 12.68 1.27 -14.71
C VAL A 69 11.80 1.78 -15.85
#